data_AF-A0A7J2PVQ3-F1
#
_entry.id   AF-A0A7J2PVQ3-F1
#
_cell.length_a   1.000
_cell.length_b   1.000
_cell.length_c   1.000
_cell.angle_alpha   90.00
_cell.angle_beta   90.00
_cell.angle_gamma   90.00
#
_symmetry.space_group_name_H-M   'P 1'
#
loop_
_entity.id
_entity.type
_entity.pdbx_description
1 polymer ?
#
loop_
_entity_poly.entity_id
_entity_poly.type
_entity_poly.pdbx_seq_one_letter_code
_entity_poly.pdbx_strand_id
1 'polypeptide(L)'
;MPQVFLVNPDGTTTELSSDGLIKDILKTEECYVLVADDVRKVFLWKGLKSSVRSKFIGAKRSQEIRGQVGMHYAVIPLDEADENKEFLKLIGGKTKNDGDGNFPSPYIFKPPGPPDDLALGGEPQAKPLITEQVLEYDPHCKYCGSNLSEGQSICHVCKNKVD
;
A
#
# COMPACT_ATOMS: atom_id res chain seq x y z
N MET A 1 12.24 -5.89 23.36
CA MET A 1 12.33 -4.42 23.22
C MET A 1 12.05 -4.10 21.76
N PRO A 2 11.14 -3.15 21.47
CA PRO A 2 10.77 -2.83 20.09
C PRO A 2 11.93 -2.21 19.31
N GLN A 3 12.05 -2.54 18.03
CA GLN A 3 12.92 -1.81 17.10
C GLN A 3 12.18 -0.60 16.57
N VAL A 4 12.86 0.54 16.41
CA VAL A 4 12.25 1.81 15.99
C VAL A 4 12.95 2.31 14.73
N PHE A 5 12.15 2.65 13.72
CA PHE A 5 12.62 3.14 12.43
C PHE A 5 12.00 4.51 12.15
N LEU A 6 12.84 5.52 11.93
CA LEU A 6 12.40 6.82 11.41
C LEU A 6 12.10 6.70 9.92
N VAL A 7 10.97 7.25 9.48
CA VAL A 7 10.60 7.30 8.06
C VAL A 7 11.18 8.54 7.40
N ASN A 8 12.09 8.36 6.45
CA ASN A 8 12.74 9.46 5.74
C ASN A 8 11.90 9.93 4.53
N PRO A 9 12.00 11.21 4.13
CA PRO A 9 11.26 11.75 2.98
C PRO A 9 11.62 11.16 1.61
N ASP A 10 12.84 10.62 1.48
CA ASP A 10 13.34 9.90 0.30
C ASP A 10 12.70 8.51 0.15
N GLY A 11 11.92 8.11 1.15
CA GLY A 11 11.29 6.82 1.22
C GLY A 11 12.12 5.77 1.92
N THR A 12 13.30 6.04 2.47
CA THR A 12 14.08 5.06 3.24
C THR A 12 13.70 5.08 4.72
N THR A 13 14.34 4.22 5.53
CA THR A 13 14.16 4.19 6.98
C THR A 13 15.50 4.16 7.70
N THR A 14 15.62 4.94 8.77
CA THR A 14 16.80 4.95 9.64
C THR A 14 16.45 4.28 10.96
N GLU A 15 17.19 3.25 11.35
CA GLU A 15 17.02 2.63 12.66
C GLU A 15 17.50 3.57 13.76
N LEU A 16 16.69 3.74 14.80
CA LEU A 16 17.01 4.57 15.96
C LEU A 16 17.29 3.67 17.16
N SER A 17 18.46 3.87 17.77
CA SER A 17 18.78 3.33 19.09
C SER A 17 18.45 4.36 20.15
N SER A 18 17.72 3.97 21.20
CA SER A 18 17.51 4.82 22.38
C SER A 18 18.02 4.11 23.63
N ASP A 19 18.88 4.79 24.40
CA ASP A 19 19.27 4.35 25.75
C ASP A 19 18.15 4.62 26.79
N GLY A 20 17.09 5.33 26.38
CA GLY A 20 15.95 5.73 27.22
C GLY A 20 14.59 5.18 26.77
N LEU A 21 13.51 5.87 27.15
CA LEU A 21 12.14 5.49 26.76
C LEU A 21 11.88 5.88 25.30
N ILE A 22 11.19 5.01 24.56
CA ILE A 22 10.88 5.24 23.14
C ILE A 22 10.05 6.52 22.94
N LYS A 23 9.14 6.84 23.87
CA LYS A 23 8.34 8.07 23.78
C LYS A 23 9.19 9.35 23.63
N ASP A 24 10.42 9.35 24.15
CA ASP A 24 11.28 10.54 24.18
C ASP A 24 11.95 10.80 22.82
N ILE A 25 11.98 9.80 21.92
CA ILE A 25 12.52 9.92 20.56
C ILE A 25 11.44 10.13 19.49
N LEU A 26 10.16 9.94 19.83
CA LEU A 26 9.03 10.18 18.92
C LEU A 26 8.73 11.68 18.83
N LYS A 27 8.89 12.26 17.63
CA LYS A 27 8.65 13.69 17.36
C LYS A 27 7.37 13.89 16.55
N THR A 28 6.55 14.85 16.94
CA THR A 28 5.27 15.23 16.31
C THR A 28 5.34 15.53 14.81
N GLU A 29 6.51 15.95 14.31
CA GLU A 29 6.75 16.32 12.91
C GLU A 29 7.09 15.11 12.01
N GLU A 30 7.32 13.95 12.62
CA GLU A 30 7.87 12.77 11.94
C GLU A 30 6.93 11.57 12.00
N CYS A 31 7.25 10.55 11.21
CA CYS A 31 6.58 9.25 11.24
C CYS A 31 7.58 8.16 11.59
N TYR A 32 7.14 7.18 12.38
CA TYR A 32 7.98 6.09 12.86
C TYR A 32 7.30 4.75 12.64
N VAL A 33 8.09 3.74 12.31
CA VAL A 33 7.66 2.34 12.31
C VAL A 33 8.31 1.64 13.49
N LEU A 34 7.50 0.99 14.32
CA LEU A 34 7.98 0.22 15.46
C LEU A 34 7.66 -1.25 15.26
N VAL A 35 8.65 -2.12 15.42
CA VAL A 35 8.49 -3.57 15.33
C VAL A 35 8.57 -4.14 16.74
N ALA A 36 7.48 -4.75 17.19
CA ALA A 36 7.32 -5.32 18.51
C ALA A 36 7.09 -6.83 18.40
N ASP A 37 8.16 -7.60 18.57
CA ASP A 37 8.16 -9.06 18.41
C ASP A 37 7.35 -9.79 19.50
N ASP A 38 7.29 -9.20 20.70
CA ASP A 38 6.56 -9.71 21.86
C ASP A 38 5.05 -9.78 21.60
N VAL A 39 4.49 -8.76 20.96
CA VAL A 39 3.07 -8.69 20.59
C VAL A 39 2.81 -9.01 19.13
N ARG A 40 3.86 -9.35 18.37
CA ARG A 40 3.83 -9.62 16.92
C ARG A 40 3.10 -8.52 16.14
N LYS A 41 3.49 -7.26 16.38
CA LYS A 41 2.88 -6.09 15.73
C LYS A 41 3.94 -5.17 15.13
N VAL A 42 3.58 -4.58 14.00
CA VAL A 42 4.28 -3.47 13.37
C VAL A 42 3.40 -2.24 13.55
N PHE A 43 3.80 -1.33 14.43
CA PHE A 43 3.09 -0.07 14.65
C PHE A 43 3.59 0.97 13.68
N LEU A 44 2.68 1.68 13.01
CA LEU A 44 2.99 2.92 12.29
C LEU A 44 2.50 4.07 13.13
N TRP A 45 3.41 4.78 13.79
CA TRP A 45 3.10 5.99 14.55
C TRP A 45 3.24 7.21 13.64
N LYS A 46 2.20 8.04 13.60
CA LYS A 46 2.10 9.21 12.71
C LYS A 46 2.01 10.46 13.57
N GLY A 47 3.06 11.27 13.57
CA GLY A 47 3.05 12.55 14.27
C GLY A 47 1.97 13.48 13.69
N LEU A 48 1.33 14.27 14.53
CA LEU A 48 0.23 15.15 14.14
C LEU A 48 0.67 16.17 13.07
N LYS A 49 1.85 16.77 13.24
CA LYS A 49 2.43 17.76 12.31
C LYS A 49 3.20 17.14 11.15
N SER A 50 3.30 15.82 11.08
CA SER A 50 3.98 15.15 9.96
C SER A 50 3.23 15.36 8.65
N SER A 51 3.99 15.51 7.56
CA SER A 51 3.43 15.77 6.24
C SER A 51 2.60 14.60 5.72
N VAL A 52 1.58 14.89 4.91
CA VAL A 52 0.76 13.85 4.24
C VAL A 52 1.65 12.86 3.48
N ARG A 53 2.64 13.36 2.74
CA ARG A 53 3.63 12.53 2.02
C ARG A 53 4.35 11.56 2.96
N SER A 54 4.84 12.03 4.11
CA SER A 54 5.53 11.19 5.10
C SER A 54 4.62 10.07 5.62
N LYS A 55 3.34 10.38 5.91
CA LYS A 55 2.34 9.39 6.33
C LYS A 55 2.12 8.28 5.29
N PHE A 56 2.04 8.64 4.00
CA PHE A 56 1.93 7.67 2.90
C PHE A 56 3.18 6.81 2.75
N ILE A 57 4.37 7.41 2.85
CA ILE A 57 5.63 6.67 2.83
C ILE A 57 5.70 5.69 4.01
N GLY A 58 5.33 6.13 5.22
CA GLY A 58 5.29 5.31 6.41
C GLY A 58 4.32 4.13 6.28
N ALA A 59 3.13 4.36 5.70
CA ALA A 59 2.19 3.29 5.39
C ALA A 59 2.81 2.23 4.47
N LYS A 60 3.45 2.64 3.37
CA LYS A 60 4.16 1.73 2.48
C LYS A 60 5.27 0.95 3.21
N ARG A 61 6.12 1.63 3.97
CA ARG A 61 7.24 1.02 4.68
C ARG A 61 6.82 0.05 5.78
N SER A 62 5.74 0.36 6.50
CA SER A 62 5.19 -0.57 7.49
C SER A 62 4.74 -1.90 6.89
N GLN A 63 4.20 -1.89 5.66
CA GLN A 63 3.81 -3.11 4.95
C GLN A 63 5.03 -3.90 4.45
N GLU A 64 6.06 -3.21 3.96
CA GLU A 64 7.31 -3.85 3.52
C GLU A 64 8.05 -4.51 4.70
N ILE A 65 8.16 -3.80 5.83
CA ILE A 65 8.76 -4.34 7.06
C ILE A 65 7.95 -5.53 7.57
N ARG A 66 6.60 -5.46 7.55
CA ARG A 66 5.74 -6.61 7.86
C ARG A 66 6.06 -7.81 6.97
N GLY A 67 6.29 -7.58 5.68
CA GLY A 67 6.68 -8.63 4.73
C GLY A 67 8.00 -9.32 5.10
N GLN A 68 8.93 -8.61 5.73
CA GLN A 68 10.22 -9.14 6.17
C GLN A 68 10.12 -9.92 7.49
N VAL A 69 9.37 -9.40 8.48
CA VAL A 69 9.22 -10.07 9.79
C VAL A 69 8.25 -11.26 9.76
N GLY A 70 7.33 -11.26 8.79
CA GLY A 70 6.44 -12.37 8.49
C GLY A 70 4.96 -12.03 8.61
N MET A 71 4.14 -12.80 7.88
CA MET A 71 2.70 -12.54 7.71
C MET A 71 1.86 -12.65 9.00
N HIS A 72 2.43 -13.25 10.04
CA HIS A 72 1.81 -13.39 11.36
C HIS A 72 1.88 -12.10 12.19
N TYR A 73 2.60 -11.07 11.71
CA TYR A 73 2.56 -9.74 12.31
C TYR A 73 1.35 -8.93 11.81
N ALA A 74 0.70 -8.20 12.71
CA ALA A 74 -0.34 -7.24 12.35
C ALA A 74 0.25 -5.82 12.22
N VAL A 75 -0.17 -5.07 11.19
CA VAL A 75 0.19 -3.64 11.06
C VAL A 75 -0.89 -2.79 11.71
N ILE A 76 -0.50 -1.95 12.66
CA ILE A 76 -1.41 -1.10 13.43
C ILE A 76 -1.04 0.37 13.17
N PRO A 77 -1.82 1.11 12.37
CA PRO A 77 -1.64 2.54 12.22
C PRO A 77 -2.16 3.26 13.47
N LEU A 78 -1.36 4.19 13.99
CA LEU A 78 -1.67 5.03 15.14
C LEU A 78 -1.38 6.48 14.79
N ASP A 79 -2.27 7.37 15.20
CA ASP A 79 -2.04 8.81 15.15
C ASP A 79 -1.62 9.27 16.54
N GLU A 80 -0.71 10.23 16.60
CA GLU A 80 -0.35 10.88 17.86
C GLU A 80 -1.59 11.48 18.53
N ALA A 81 -1.70 11.29 19.85
CA ALA A 81 -2.85 11.58 20.69
C ALA A 81 -4.07 10.64 20.56
N ASP A 82 -4.05 9.68 19.63
CA ASP A 82 -5.05 8.60 19.49
C ASP A 82 -4.40 7.20 19.63
N GLU A 83 -3.32 7.11 20.42
CA GLU A 83 -2.62 5.84 20.62
C GLU A 83 -3.36 4.90 21.57
N ASN A 84 -3.36 3.60 21.22
CA ASN A 84 -3.98 2.59 22.06
C ASN A 84 -3.16 2.33 23.35
N LYS A 85 -3.83 1.78 24.37
CA LYS A 85 -3.22 1.49 25.68
C LYS A 85 -2.04 0.51 25.60
N GLU A 86 -2.04 -0.38 24.61
CA GLU A 86 -0.98 -1.37 24.41
C GLU A 86 0.31 -0.69 23.94
N PHE A 87 0.22 0.18 22.95
CA PHE A 87 1.32 0.99 22.44
C PHE A 87 1.88 1.92 23.52
N LEU A 88 1.02 2.61 24.28
CA LEU A 88 1.44 3.50 25.35
C LEU A 88 2.26 2.78 26.44
N LYS A 89 1.92 1.53 26.76
CA LYS A 89 2.73 0.70 27.68
C LYS A 89 4.08 0.36 27.07
N LEU A 90 4.10 0.04 25.78
CA LEU A 90 5.28 -0.36 25.04
C LEU A 90 6.30 0.78 24.89
N ILE A 91 5.85 2.03 24.69
CA ILE A 91 6.75 3.19 24.54
C ILE A 91 7.13 3.88 25.87
N GLY A 92 6.57 3.44 26.99
CA GLY A 92 6.87 4.00 28.32
C GLY A 92 6.03 5.22 28.73
N GLY A 93 4.83 5.37 28.17
CA GLY A 93 3.85 6.39 28.55
C GLY A 93 3.24 7.16 27.37
N LYS A 94 2.55 8.26 27.68
CA LYS A 94 2.02 9.17 26.66
C LYS A 94 3.12 10.05 26.05
N THR A 95 2.99 10.30 24.76
CA THR A 95 3.71 11.33 24.01
C THR A 95 3.28 12.71 24.49
N LYS A 96 4.17 13.70 24.42
CA LYS A 96 3.84 15.09 24.79
C LYS A 96 3.13 15.74 23.61
N ASN A 97 1.90 16.18 23.82
CA ASN A 97 1.16 16.92 22.80
C ASN A 97 1.68 18.36 22.74
N ASP A 98 2.59 18.65 21.82
CA ASP A 98 3.03 20.03 21.52
C ASP A 98 2.20 20.68 20.40
N GLY A 99 1.06 20.07 20.05
CA GLY A 99 0.08 20.58 19.09
C GLY A 99 -0.97 21.43 19.80
N ASP A 100 -1.12 22.69 19.37
CA ASP A 100 -2.42 23.38 19.43
C ASP A 100 -3.43 22.43 18.78
N GLY A 101 -4.41 21.93 19.54
CA GLY A 101 -5.33 20.85 19.18
C GLY A 101 -6.26 21.14 17.99
N ASN A 102 -5.89 22.04 17.10
CA ASN A 102 -6.61 22.48 15.92
C ASN A 102 -6.31 21.63 14.66
N PHE A 103 -6.13 20.32 14.82
CA PHE A 103 -6.24 19.39 13.70
C PHE A 103 -7.63 18.77 13.74
N PRO A 104 -8.55 19.17 12.84
CA PRO A 104 -9.91 18.62 12.83
C PRO A 104 -9.86 17.14 12.44
N SER A 105 -9.88 16.27 13.45
CA SER A 105 -10.23 14.86 13.30
C SER A 105 -11.75 14.73 13.45
N PRO A 106 -12.45 14.03 12.55
CA PRO A 106 -11.97 13.37 11.34
C PRO A 106 -11.97 14.31 10.13
N TYR A 107 -11.01 14.14 9.20
CA TYR A 107 -11.13 14.69 7.85
C TYR A 107 -12.32 14.02 7.15
N ILE A 108 -13.51 14.64 7.24
CA ILE A 108 -14.66 14.24 6.43
C ILE A 108 -14.36 14.69 5.00
N PHE A 109 -13.73 13.80 4.21
CA PHE A 109 -13.66 13.99 2.77
C PHE A 109 -15.08 13.96 2.23
N LYS A 110 -15.62 15.15 1.94
CA LYS A 110 -16.79 15.30 1.08
C LYS A 110 -16.26 15.25 -0.34
N PRO A 111 -16.49 14.15 -1.09
CA PRO A 111 -16.09 14.12 -2.49
C PRO A 111 -16.68 15.36 -3.19
N PRO A 112 -15.96 15.97 -4.15
CA PRO A 112 -16.60 16.94 -5.02
C PRO A 112 -17.84 16.29 -5.63
N GLY A 113 -18.91 17.07 -5.74
CA GLY A 113 -20.08 16.63 -6.51
C GLY A 113 -19.64 16.21 -7.92
N PRO A 114 -20.37 15.30 -8.56
CA PRO A 114 -20.13 15.04 -9.98
C PRO A 114 -20.13 16.37 -10.75
N PRO A 115 -19.33 16.51 -11.83
CA PRO A 115 -19.42 17.67 -12.72
C PRO A 115 -20.86 17.87 -13.18
N ASP A 116 -21.34 19.11 -13.23
CA ASP A 116 -22.72 19.43 -13.66
C ASP A 116 -23.01 19.02 -15.13
N ASP A 117 -21.97 18.75 -15.92
CA ASP A 117 -22.05 18.41 -17.34
C ASP A 117 -22.36 16.92 -17.62
N LEU A 118 -23.15 16.25 -16.76
CA LEU A 118 -23.68 14.91 -17.05
C LEU A 118 -24.78 14.92 -18.13
N ALA A 119 -25.18 16.09 -18.63
CA ALA A 119 -26.26 16.25 -19.59
C ALA A 119 -25.89 15.93 -21.07
N LEU A 120 -24.64 15.55 -21.37
CA LEU A 120 -24.23 15.17 -22.73
C LEU A 120 -23.61 13.77 -22.82
N GLY A 121 -23.92 12.90 -21.85
CA GLY A 121 -23.83 11.46 -22.11
C GLY A 121 -25.02 11.07 -22.98
N GLY A 122 -24.80 10.84 -24.28
CA GLY A 122 -25.84 10.24 -25.13
C GLY A 122 -26.41 8.99 -24.46
N GLU A 123 -27.71 8.72 -24.68
CA GLU A 123 -28.36 7.54 -24.12
C GLU A 123 -27.48 6.30 -24.32
N PRO A 124 -27.28 5.45 -23.30
CA PRO A 124 -26.55 4.22 -23.48
C PRO A 124 -27.31 3.37 -24.50
N GLN A 125 -26.87 3.43 -25.76
CA GLN A 125 -27.25 2.43 -26.74
C GLN A 125 -26.62 1.13 -26.23
N ALA A 126 -27.45 0.27 -25.65
CA ALA A 126 -27.06 -1.08 -25.35
C ALA A 126 -26.52 -1.67 -26.66
N LYS A 127 -25.20 -1.85 -26.74
CA LYS A 127 -24.64 -2.67 -27.80
C LYS A 127 -25.33 -4.02 -27.66
N PRO A 128 -25.95 -4.55 -28.74
CA PRO A 128 -26.52 -5.88 -28.68
C PRO A 128 -25.47 -6.82 -28.12
N LEU A 129 -25.90 -7.70 -27.22
CA LEU A 129 -25.03 -8.74 -26.67
C LEU A 129 -24.36 -9.41 -27.86
N ILE A 130 -23.03 -9.30 -27.91
CA ILE A 130 -22.22 -10.01 -28.88
C ILE A 130 -22.53 -11.48 -28.60
N THR A 131 -23.29 -12.11 -29.50
CA THR A 131 -23.43 -13.55 -29.59
C THR A 131 -22.05 -14.13 -29.41
N GLU A 132 -21.91 -14.97 -28.39
CA GLU A 132 -20.79 -15.88 -28.10
C GLU A 132 -19.79 -15.90 -29.25
N GLN A 133 -18.82 -14.97 -29.21
CA GLN A 133 -17.71 -15.02 -30.15
C GLN A 133 -16.95 -16.27 -29.74
N VAL A 134 -17.20 -17.34 -30.49
CA VAL A 134 -16.32 -18.50 -30.56
C VAL A 134 -14.92 -17.90 -30.68
N LEU A 135 -14.13 -18.08 -29.63
CA LEU A 135 -12.71 -17.72 -29.64
C LEU A 135 -12.09 -18.57 -30.75
N GLU A 136 -11.96 -17.99 -31.95
CA GLU A 136 -11.27 -18.63 -33.06
C GLU A 136 -9.83 -18.87 -32.58
N TYR A 137 -9.53 -20.13 -32.27
CA TYR A 137 -8.20 -20.57 -31.90
C TYR A 137 -7.33 -20.49 -33.15
N ASP A 138 -6.64 -19.37 -33.34
CA ASP A 138 -5.63 -19.24 -34.38
C ASP A 138 -4.44 -20.16 -34.00
N PRO A 139 -4.14 -21.21 -34.77
CA PRO A 139 -3.11 -22.16 -34.41
C PRO A 139 -1.72 -21.56 -34.64
N HIS A 140 -0.86 -21.53 -33.62
CA HIS A 140 0.49 -20.98 -33.70
C HIS A 140 1.57 -22.06 -33.54
N CYS A 141 2.73 -21.86 -34.17
CA CYS A 141 3.88 -22.75 -34.04
C CYS A 141 4.54 -22.64 -32.66
N LYS A 142 4.63 -23.75 -31.91
CA LYS A 142 5.29 -23.81 -30.59
C LYS A 142 6.79 -23.50 -30.57
N TYR A 143 7.44 -23.50 -31.73
CA TYR A 143 8.89 -23.27 -31.83
C TYR A 143 9.26 -21.84 -32.21
N CYS A 144 8.47 -21.19 -33.07
CA CYS A 144 8.79 -19.86 -33.60
C CYS A 144 7.65 -18.84 -33.50
N GLY A 145 6.49 -19.23 -32.97
CA GLY A 145 5.34 -18.34 -32.77
C GLY A 145 4.61 -17.91 -34.05
N SER A 146 4.98 -18.44 -35.21
CA SER A 146 4.32 -18.09 -36.49
C SER A 146 2.95 -18.76 -36.61
N ASN A 147 1.98 -18.05 -37.18
CA ASN A 147 0.63 -18.60 -37.43
C ASN A 147 0.71 -19.77 -38.41
N LEU A 148 -0.08 -20.81 -38.15
CA LEU A 148 -0.21 -22.01 -38.96
C LEU A 148 -1.54 -21.92 -39.71
N SER A 149 -1.57 -22.37 -40.96
CA SER A 149 -2.86 -22.56 -41.64
C SER A 149 -3.55 -23.82 -41.08
N GLU A 150 -4.90 -23.86 -41.15
CA GLU A 150 -5.68 -25.02 -40.71
C GLU A 150 -5.15 -26.33 -41.37
N GLY A 151 -4.78 -27.31 -40.53
CA GLY A 151 -4.26 -28.62 -40.98
C GLY A 151 -2.76 -28.69 -41.29
N GLN A 152 -1.98 -27.62 -41.04
CA GLN A 152 -0.54 -27.60 -41.31
C GLN A 152 0.28 -28.32 -40.23
N SER A 153 0.84 -29.49 -40.56
CA SER A 153 1.69 -30.28 -39.64
C SER A 153 3.16 -29.87 -39.62
N ILE A 154 3.60 -28.97 -40.52
CA ILE A 154 4.97 -28.47 -40.59
C ILE A 154 4.95 -26.95 -40.73
N CYS A 155 5.57 -26.24 -39.80
CA CYS A 155 5.63 -24.78 -39.83
C CYS A 155 6.44 -24.29 -41.05
N HIS A 156 5.87 -23.36 -41.84
CA HIS A 156 6.51 -22.81 -43.03
C HIS A 156 7.74 -21.94 -42.74
N VAL A 157 7.86 -21.39 -41.52
CA VAL A 157 8.98 -20.53 -41.11
C VAL A 157 10.15 -21.36 -40.59
N CYS A 158 9.91 -22.18 -39.56
CA CYS A 158 10.99 -22.91 -38.89
C CYS A 158 11.17 -24.35 -39.39
N LYS A 159 10.31 -24.82 -40.30
CA LYS A 159 10.32 -26.18 -40.89
C LYS A 159 10.20 -27.33 -39.87
N ASN A 160 9.91 -27.01 -38.60
CA ASN A 160 9.68 -28.01 -37.57
C ASN A 160 8.28 -28.58 -37.70
N LYS A 161 8.17 -29.88 -37.45
CA LYS A 161 6.90 -30.58 -37.37
C LYS A 161 6.16 -30.14 -36.10
N VAL A 162 4.94 -29.67 -36.26
CA VAL A 162 4.05 -29.20 -35.18
C VAL A 162 3.04 -30.32 -34.95
N ASP A 163 3.50 -31.38 -34.27
CA ASP A 163 2.62 -32.40 -33.66
C ASP A 163 1.92 -31.83 -32.43
#